data_AF-A0A969EHD5-F1
#
_entry.id   AF-A0A969EHD5-F1
#
_cell.length_a   1.000
_cell.length_b   1.000
_cell.length_c   1.000
_cell.angle_alpha   90.00
_cell.angle_beta   90.00
_cell.angle_gamma   90.00
#
_symmetry.space_group_name_H-M   'P 1'
#
loop_
_entity.id
_entity.type
_entity.pdbx_description
1 polymer ?
#
loop_
_entity_poly.entity_id
_entity_poly.type
_entity_poly.pdbx_seq_one_letter_code
_entity_poly.pdbx_strand_id
1 'polypeptide(L)'
;MRFSFIIFFTVLSLTCFGQKASVQTLFSVNNDPTLTDEFIYIFNKNNQNKNQTVTSESVLDYLELYLNFKLKIAEAKRLGFDTTAKFKKEFNSYKADLKKPYQASEDELDWLVKETYERLSYEVHASHILVLCSPETKPEDTVKAFNKIVEIKNRAERGEDFAELAKQLSEDPSAKQNGGDLGYFTAMQMVYPFETGAYETIPGKLSQIVRTRFGYHIIKVIDKRPARGEVEVSHILIPASETAKGRIFNAYDQLQSGREWSEVCSEFSEDPNTKNSGGRLRPFGLRGIASLPEFEERAFSLKSPGEISDPFSSSMGWHIIRLEKIIPLPAYDEMKEGLRRKIMRDERLQITRNKELTSKLLTFGVIEVDSVKSQVMMLADSTLTMGKWKYTGSPELLDQSLIIVDGRKSSVKEFVLYISKSQSSSGLSADGYMIQLYHQYLESILDKLEDDMLMKKYPEFRFVMKEYYEGILLFEIMEEKIWNAASEDSIGQRKYFESHRESYKAGDRVEGRIFSSKEKVEMEELRRRIELGDSLTFKDCVPYGQRL
;
A
#
# COMPACT_ATOMS: atom_id res chain seq x y z
N MET A 1 -56.00 -46.95 27.07
CA MET A 1 -55.59 -45.78 26.26
C MET A 1 -54.49 -45.04 27.01
N ARG A 2 -53.50 -44.57 26.25
CA ARG A 2 -52.16 -44.06 26.60
C ARG A 2 -52.06 -43.19 27.86
N PHE A 3 -51.08 -43.51 28.71
CA PHE A 3 -50.47 -42.57 29.66
C PHE A 3 -49.15 -42.06 29.07
N SER A 4 -49.02 -40.74 28.95
CA SER A 4 -47.80 -40.04 28.54
C SER A 4 -46.84 -39.94 29.73
N PHE A 5 -45.60 -40.42 29.58
CA PHE A 5 -44.50 -40.14 30.49
C PHE A 5 -43.62 -39.07 29.88
N ILE A 6 -43.49 -37.94 30.58
CA ILE A 6 -42.55 -36.85 30.26
C ILE A 6 -41.23 -37.19 30.95
N ILE A 7 -40.18 -37.41 30.16
CA ILE A 7 -38.80 -37.60 30.64
C ILE A 7 -38.09 -36.25 30.54
N PHE A 8 -37.72 -35.69 31.70
CA PHE A 8 -36.92 -34.48 31.83
C PHE A 8 -35.44 -34.88 31.67
N PHE A 9 -34.81 -34.47 30.56
CA PHE A 9 -33.38 -34.69 30.32
C PHE A 9 -32.58 -33.54 30.94
N THR A 10 -32.03 -33.73 32.14
CA THR A 10 -31.04 -32.83 32.73
C THR A 10 -29.69 -33.07 32.06
N VAL A 11 -29.30 -32.18 31.14
CA VAL A 11 -27.96 -32.15 30.57
C VAL A 11 -27.00 -31.56 31.62
N LEU A 12 -26.22 -32.44 32.23
CA LEU A 12 -25.11 -32.06 33.10
C LEU A 12 -23.94 -31.61 32.20
N SER A 13 -23.79 -30.29 32.01
CA SER A 13 -22.63 -29.72 31.34
C SER A 13 -21.40 -29.83 32.25
N LEU A 14 -20.54 -30.81 31.95
CA LEU A 14 -19.17 -30.87 32.45
C LEU A 14 -18.38 -29.69 31.87
N THR A 15 -18.32 -28.59 32.63
CA THR A 15 -17.34 -27.53 32.39
C THR A 15 -15.98 -28.03 32.86
N CYS A 16 -15.20 -28.58 31.93
CA CYS A 16 -13.78 -28.84 32.17
C CYS A 16 -13.08 -27.48 32.28
N PHE A 17 -12.86 -27.01 33.50
CA PHE A 17 -11.92 -25.91 33.77
C PHE A 17 -10.51 -26.41 33.42
N GLY A 18 -10.07 -26.16 32.19
CA GLY A 18 -8.66 -26.23 31.84
C GLY A 18 -7.91 -25.20 32.68
N GLN A 19 -7.22 -25.65 33.73
CA GLN A 19 -6.37 -24.81 34.55
C GLN A 19 -5.27 -24.25 33.64
N LYS A 20 -5.33 -22.96 33.27
CA LYS A 20 -4.21 -22.29 32.62
C LYS A 20 -3.05 -22.35 33.62
N ALA A 21 -2.06 -23.20 33.33
CA ALA A 21 -0.83 -23.27 34.12
C ALA A 21 -0.24 -21.85 34.19
N SER A 22 0.13 -21.41 35.39
CA SER A 22 0.76 -20.10 35.58
C SER A 22 2.08 -20.05 34.83
N VAL A 23 2.28 -19.00 34.02
CA VAL A 23 3.56 -18.77 33.33
C VAL A 23 4.63 -18.46 34.38
N GLN A 24 5.58 -19.37 34.55
CA GLN A 24 6.73 -19.25 35.43
C GLN A 24 8.04 -19.37 34.65
N THR A 25 9.14 -18.89 35.22
CA THR A 25 10.49 -19.17 34.74
C THR A 25 10.82 -20.64 34.99
N LEU A 26 11.13 -21.37 33.91
CA LEU A 26 11.55 -22.76 33.96
C LEU A 26 13.05 -22.87 34.29
N PHE A 27 13.89 -22.08 33.60
CA PHE A 27 15.31 -21.89 33.91
C PHE A 27 15.79 -20.55 33.30
N SER A 28 17.01 -20.12 33.63
CA SER A 28 17.62 -18.91 33.03
C SER A 28 19.05 -19.19 32.58
N VAL A 29 19.47 -18.57 31.47
CA VAL A 29 20.86 -18.57 31.00
C VAL A 29 21.33 -17.12 30.91
N ASN A 30 22.39 -16.74 31.63
CA ASN A 30 22.89 -15.35 31.66
C ASN A 30 21.81 -14.29 31.93
N ASN A 31 20.92 -14.55 32.89
CA ASN A 31 19.75 -13.73 33.23
C ASN A 31 18.67 -13.62 32.13
N ASP A 32 18.75 -14.41 31.06
CA ASP A 32 17.68 -14.55 30.06
C ASP A 32 16.76 -15.72 30.44
N PRO A 33 15.52 -15.46 30.91
CA PRO A 33 14.62 -16.50 31.38
C PRO A 33 13.98 -17.27 30.22
N THR A 34 13.93 -18.58 30.38
CA THR A 34 13.09 -19.49 29.61
C THR A 34 11.80 -19.73 30.39
N LEU A 35 10.66 -19.45 29.77
CA LEU A 35 9.36 -19.58 30.40
C LEU A 35 8.75 -20.98 30.19
N THR A 36 7.90 -21.39 31.12
CA THR A 36 7.16 -22.67 31.04
C THR A 36 6.27 -22.77 29.79
N ASP A 37 5.61 -21.69 29.40
CA ASP A 37 4.70 -21.66 28.25
C ASP A 37 5.43 -21.74 26.90
N GLU A 38 6.58 -21.07 26.76
CA GLU A 38 7.42 -21.22 25.58
C GLU A 38 7.98 -22.64 25.44
N PHE A 39 8.38 -23.25 26.56
CA PHE A 39 8.88 -24.63 26.56
C PHE A 39 7.78 -25.62 26.14
N ILE A 40 6.58 -25.48 26.71
CA ILE A 40 5.43 -26.32 26.34
C ILE A 40 5.08 -26.15 24.86
N TYR A 41 5.07 -24.90 24.37
CA TYR A 41 4.79 -24.61 22.97
C TYR A 41 5.78 -25.31 22.03
N ILE A 42 7.09 -25.14 22.26
CA ILE A 42 8.11 -25.71 21.37
C ILE A 42 8.20 -27.24 21.51
N PHE A 43 8.02 -27.78 22.72
CA PHE A 43 7.95 -29.23 22.97
C PHE A 43 6.82 -29.87 22.18
N ASN A 44 5.61 -29.29 22.25
CA ASN A 44 4.46 -29.80 21.54
C ASN A 44 4.66 -29.73 20.03
N LYS A 45 5.10 -28.57 19.51
CA LYS A 45 5.37 -28.37 18.07
C LYS A 45 6.33 -29.42 17.52
N ASN A 46 7.41 -29.72 18.24
CA ASN A 46 8.45 -30.64 17.78
C ASN A 46 8.13 -32.13 18.03
N ASN A 47 7.08 -32.44 18.79
CA ASN A 47 6.67 -33.82 19.10
C ASN A 47 5.27 -34.20 18.59
N GLN A 48 4.53 -33.29 17.94
CA GLN A 48 3.16 -33.53 17.43
C GLN A 48 3.01 -34.71 16.47
N ASN A 49 4.05 -35.07 15.72
CA ASN A 49 4.00 -36.15 14.71
C ASN A 49 4.53 -37.51 15.20
N LYS A 50 4.90 -37.60 16.48
CA LYS A 50 5.29 -38.87 17.09
C LYS A 50 4.04 -39.41 17.76
N ASN A 51 3.44 -40.48 17.25
CA ASN A 51 2.37 -41.25 17.92
C ASN A 51 2.86 -41.92 19.23
N GLN A 52 3.71 -41.26 20.00
CA GLN A 52 4.28 -41.68 21.26
C GLN A 52 3.55 -40.98 22.40
N THR A 53 3.16 -41.76 23.40
CA THR A 53 2.67 -41.22 24.67
C THR A 53 3.73 -40.33 25.29
N VAL A 54 3.37 -39.08 25.61
CA VAL A 54 4.28 -38.16 26.33
C VAL A 54 4.53 -38.73 27.73
N THR A 55 5.78 -39.13 28.01
CA THR A 55 6.24 -39.59 29.33
C THR A 55 7.06 -38.50 30.02
N SER A 56 7.15 -38.55 31.36
CA SER A 56 8.01 -37.63 32.12
C SER A 56 9.47 -37.66 31.67
N GLU A 57 9.98 -38.84 31.31
CA GLU A 57 11.33 -39.03 30.77
C GLU A 57 11.50 -38.28 29.44
N SER A 58 10.58 -38.44 28.49
CA SER A 58 10.64 -37.74 27.19
C SER A 58 10.62 -36.22 27.31
N VAL A 59 9.97 -35.69 28.35
CA VAL A 59 9.95 -34.24 28.64
C VAL A 59 11.29 -33.78 29.20
N LEU A 60 11.91 -34.57 30.08
CA LEU A 60 13.23 -34.27 30.66
C LEU A 60 14.34 -34.34 29.61
N ASP A 61 14.32 -35.34 28.73
CA ASP A 61 15.28 -35.46 27.62
C ASP A 61 15.20 -34.26 26.68
N TYR A 62 13.98 -33.84 26.35
CA TYR A 62 13.78 -32.66 25.52
C TYR A 62 14.18 -31.37 26.24
N LEU A 63 13.97 -31.28 27.55
CA LEU A 63 14.42 -30.15 28.36
C LEU A 63 15.94 -29.99 28.32
N GLU A 64 16.70 -31.10 28.40
CA GLU A 64 18.15 -31.06 28.26
C GLU A 64 18.58 -30.57 26.87
N LEU A 65 17.95 -31.08 25.80
CA LEU A 65 18.21 -30.63 24.44
C LEU A 65 17.90 -29.13 24.27
N TYR A 66 16.81 -28.67 24.88
CA TYR A 66 16.41 -27.26 24.83
C TYR A 66 17.34 -26.36 25.64
N LEU A 67 17.85 -26.81 26.80
CA LEU A 67 18.86 -26.10 27.57
C LEU A 67 20.17 -25.94 26.76
N ASN A 68 20.63 -27.01 26.11
CA ASN A 68 21.81 -26.96 25.24
C ASN A 68 21.61 -26.01 24.05
N PHE A 69 20.41 -25.98 23.48
CA PHE A 69 20.04 -24.98 22.49
C PHE A 69 20.14 -23.55 23.04
N LYS A 70 19.54 -23.26 24.20
CA LYS A 70 19.61 -21.93 24.83
C LYS A 70 21.04 -21.49 25.17
N LEU A 71 21.92 -22.40 25.56
CA LEU A 71 23.34 -22.09 25.79
C LEU A 71 24.04 -21.60 24.51
N LYS A 72 23.75 -22.19 23.35
CA LYS A 72 24.28 -21.73 22.05
C LYS A 72 23.77 -20.34 21.70
N ILE A 73 22.49 -20.07 21.95
CA ILE A 73 21.90 -18.73 21.74
C ILE A 73 22.57 -17.70 22.63
N ALA A 74 22.80 -18.02 23.90
CA ALA A 74 23.46 -17.11 24.83
C ALA A 74 24.89 -16.77 24.38
N GLU A 75 25.63 -17.74 23.84
CA GLU A 75 26.96 -17.50 23.28
C GLU A 75 26.90 -16.66 21.99
N ALA A 76 25.92 -16.90 21.11
CA ALA A 76 25.71 -16.09 19.91
C ALA A 76 25.46 -14.61 20.24
N LYS A 77 24.62 -14.33 21.25
CA LYS A 77 24.38 -12.98 21.77
C LYS A 77 25.66 -12.37 22.38
N ARG A 78 26.43 -13.16 23.13
CA ARG A 78 27.69 -12.69 23.74
C ARG A 78 28.72 -12.27 22.68
N LEU A 79 28.73 -12.96 21.53
CA LEU A 79 29.57 -12.62 20.37
C LEU A 79 29.01 -11.46 19.52
N GLY A 80 27.79 -10.99 19.83
CA GLY A 80 27.15 -9.85 19.17
C GLY A 80 26.52 -10.17 17.83
N PHE A 81 26.24 -11.45 17.51
CA PHE A 81 25.58 -11.84 16.26
C PHE A 81 24.21 -11.16 16.07
N ASP A 82 23.48 -10.96 17.16
CA ASP A 82 22.19 -10.25 17.17
C ASP A 82 22.30 -8.73 16.89
N THR A 83 23.53 -8.19 16.86
CA THR A 83 23.78 -6.77 16.62
C THR A 83 24.25 -6.48 15.19
N THR A 84 24.58 -7.51 14.41
CA THR A 84 25.10 -7.37 13.05
C THR A 84 24.05 -6.76 12.11
N ALA A 85 24.50 -6.08 11.06
CA ALA A 85 23.60 -5.53 10.05
C ALA A 85 22.84 -6.63 9.30
N LYS A 86 23.48 -7.79 9.07
CA LYS A 86 22.89 -8.97 8.44
C LYS A 86 21.73 -9.50 9.28
N PHE A 87 21.99 -9.80 10.55
CA PHE A 87 20.97 -10.27 11.50
C PHE A 87 19.80 -9.30 11.58
N LYS A 88 20.06 -8.00 11.82
CA LYS A 88 19.01 -6.98 11.93
C LYS A 88 18.15 -6.92 10.68
N LYS A 89 18.75 -6.96 9.49
CA LYS A 89 18.01 -6.92 8.23
C LYS A 89 17.12 -8.16 8.07
N GLU A 90 17.67 -9.34 8.30
CA GLU A 90 16.96 -10.60 8.16
C GLU A 90 15.82 -10.72 9.18
N PHE A 91 16.12 -10.52 10.47
CA PHE A 91 15.13 -10.59 11.53
C PHE A 91 14.01 -9.55 11.35
N ASN A 92 14.34 -8.31 10.97
CA ASN A 92 13.32 -7.28 10.73
C ASN A 92 12.43 -7.61 9.52
N SER A 93 12.94 -8.31 8.50
CA SER A 93 12.12 -8.78 7.37
C SER A 93 11.09 -9.81 7.83
N TYR A 94 11.51 -10.84 8.57
CA TYR A 94 10.59 -11.83 9.13
C TYR A 94 9.58 -11.21 10.08
N LYS A 95 10.04 -10.30 10.94
CA LYS A 95 9.17 -9.56 11.85
C LYS A 95 8.08 -8.78 11.11
N ALA A 96 8.42 -8.11 10.02
CA ALA A 96 7.44 -7.40 9.19
C ALA A 96 6.40 -8.36 8.60
N ASP A 97 6.83 -9.51 8.06
CA ASP A 97 5.91 -10.52 7.51
C ASP A 97 4.99 -11.12 8.58
N LEU A 98 5.50 -11.39 9.78
CA LEU A 98 4.71 -11.91 10.90
C LEU A 98 3.67 -10.90 11.41
N LYS A 99 3.93 -9.60 11.27
CA LYS A 99 2.99 -8.54 11.68
C LYS A 99 1.83 -8.39 10.70
N LYS A 100 1.97 -8.76 9.42
CA LYS A 100 0.95 -8.54 8.38
C LYS A 100 -0.47 -8.98 8.77
N PRO A 101 -0.72 -10.18 9.33
CA PRO A 101 -2.07 -10.60 9.72
C PRO A 101 -2.67 -9.76 10.85
N TYR A 102 -1.85 -8.96 11.53
CA TYR A 102 -2.21 -8.11 12.65
C TYR A 102 -2.14 -6.61 12.29
N GLN A 103 -1.76 -6.27 11.05
CA GLN A 103 -1.60 -4.90 10.56
C GLN A 103 -2.75 -4.50 9.65
N ALA A 104 -3.19 -3.24 9.76
CA ALA A 104 -4.23 -2.66 8.91
C ALA A 104 -3.70 -2.12 7.56
N SER A 105 -2.39 -2.09 7.31
CA SER A 105 -1.80 -1.21 6.27
C SER A 105 -1.87 -1.72 4.82
N GLU A 106 -1.84 -3.04 4.57
CA GLU A 106 -2.14 -3.58 3.23
C GLU A 106 -3.65 -3.50 2.94
N ASP A 107 -4.47 -3.76 3.97
CA ASP A 107 -5.92 -3.62 3.91
C ASP A 107 -6.34 -2.17 3.62
N GLU A 108 -5.61 -1.19 4.13
CA GLU A 108 -5.86 0.24 3.90
C GLU A 108 -5.66 0.65 2.44
N LEU A 109 -4.57 0.19 1.80
CA LEU A 109 -4.34 0.48 0.39
C LEU A 109 -5.39 -0.22 -0.47
N ASP A 110 -5.70 -1.48 -0.18
CA ASP A 110 -6.74 -2.20 -0.91
C ASP A 110 -8.13 -1.62 -0.68
N TRP A 111 -8.42 -1.14 0.54
CA TRP A 111 -9.63 -0.40 0.88
C TRP A 111 -9.71 0.91 0.09
N LEU A 112 -8.64 1.72 0.06
CA LEU A 112 -8.59 2.95 -0.72
C LEU A 112 -8.78 2.67 -2.22
N VAL A 113 -8.20 1.59 -2.74
CA VAL A 113 -8.38 1.17 -4.14
C VAL A 113 -9.84 0.82 -4.41
N LYS A 114 -10.46 0.05 -3.51
CA LYS A 114 -11.87 -0.33 -3.62
C LYS A 114 -12.80 0.87 -3.51
N GLU A 115 -12.61 1.71 -2.51
CA GLU A 115 -13.38 2.94 -2.33
C GLU A 115 -13.24 3.86 -3.54
N THR A 116 -12.03 4.06 -4.05
CA THR A 116 -11.80 4.90 -5.23
C THR A 116 -12.55 4.34 -6.45
N TYR A 117 -12.57 3.02 -6.64
CA TYR A 117 -13.35 2.39 -7.70
C TYR A 117 -14.87 2.56 -7.53
N GLU A 118 -15.37 2.35 -6.31
CA GLU A 118 -16.78 2.57 -5.98
C GLU A 118 -17.19 4.02 -6.25
N ARG A 119 -16.32 4.99 -5.93
CA ARG A 119 -16.54 6.41 -6.23
C ARG A 119 -16.45 6.72 -7.72
N LEU A 120 -15.55 6.10 -8.48
CA LEU A 120 -15.48 6.22 -9.94
C LEU A 120 -16.76 5.74 -10.65
N SER A 121 -17.55 4.90 -9.99
CA SER A 121 -18.85 4.43 -10.51
C SER A 121 -19.96 5.49 -10.44
N TYR A 122 -19.67 6.66 -9.86
CA TYR A 122 -20.61 7.78 -9.75
C TYR A 122 -19.96 9.11 -10.19
N GLU A 123 -20.82 10.04 -10.58
CA GLU A 123 -20.50 11.45 -10.77
C GLU A 123 -21.31 12.26 -9.76
N VAL A 124 -20.67 13.23 -9.11
CA VAL A 124 -21.30 14.08 -8.10
C VAL A 124 -21.33 15.52 -8.60
N HIS A 125 -22.51 16.15 -8.59
CA HIS A 125 -22.67 17.58 -8.83
C HIS A 125 -22.75 18.29 -7.50
N ALA A 126 -21.81 19.21 -7.25
CA ALA A 126 -21.81 19.98 -6.02
C ALA A 126 -21.41 21.44 -6.22
N SER A 127 -21.86 22.28 -5.30
CA SER A 127 -21.33 23.63 -5.10
C SER A 127 -20.54 23.71 -3.79
N HIS A 128 -19.64 24.68 -3.67
CA HIS A 128 -18.86 24.86 -2.44
C HIS A 128 -18.62 26.31 -2.06
N ILE A 129 -18.31 26.51 -0.78
CA ILE A 129 -17.78 27.77 -0.23
C ILE A 129 -16.49 27.46 0.52
N LEU A 130 -15.44 28.21 0.20
CA LEU A 130 -14.10 28.09 0.78
C LEU A 130 -13.78 29.29 1.67
N VAL A 131 -13.28 29.03 2.87
CA VAL A 131 -12.54 30.00 3.70
C VAL A 131 -11.08 29.53 3.78
N LEU A 132 -10.16 30.33 3.24
CA LEU A 132 -8.74 30.02 3.14
C LEU A 132 -8.10 29.88 4.53
N CYS A 133 -7.35 28.81 4.70
CA CYS A 133 -6.52 28.56 5.87
C CYS A 133 -5.46 27.55 5.47
N SER A 134 -4.21 27.94 5.27
CA SER A 134 -3.16 26.98 4.91
C SER A 134 -2.82 26.06 6.10
N PRO A 135 -2.18 24.90 5.90
CA PRO A 135 -1.71 24.05 7.00
C PRO A 135 -0.70 24.74 7.93
N GLU A 136 0.03 25.74 7.43
CA GLU A 136 1.06 26.50 8.13
C GLU A 136 0.51 27.75 8.84
N THR A 137 -0.81 27.96 8.79
CA THR A 137 -1.46 29.12 9.42
C THR A 137 -1.36 29.01 10.94
N LYS A 138 -1.10 30.14 11.61
CA LYS A 138 -0.99 30.19 13.08
C LYS A 138 -2.29 29.70 13.75
N PRO A 139 -2.23 29.11 14.96
CA PRO A 139 -3.40 28.59 15.66
C PRO A 139 -4.54 29.62 15.83
N GLU A 140 -4.19 30.86 16.17
CA GLU A 140 -5.14 31.97 16.37
C GLU A 140 -5.93 32.31 15.09
N ASP A 141 -5.27 32.29 13.94
CA ASP A 141 -5.91 32.59 12.65
C ASP A 141 -6.70 31.38 12.12
N THR A 142 -6.32 30.17 12.52
CA THR A 142 -7.08 28.94 12.24
C THR A 142 -8.47 28.97 12.90
N VAL A 143 -8.56 29.43 14.16
CA VAL A 143 -9.84 29.56 14.88
C VAL A 143 -10.76 30.59 14.20
N LYS A 144 -10.21 31.71 13.73
CA LYS A 144 -10.99 32.74 13.01
C LYS A 144 -11.57 32.19 11.72
N ALA A 145 -10.77 31.49 10.92
CA ALA A 145 -11.22 30.86 9.67
C ALA A 145 -12.33 29.82 9.94
N PHE A 146 -12.16 29.00 10.99
CA PHE A 146 -13.17 28.03 11.39
C PHE A 146 -14.50 28.68 11.82
N ASN A 147 -14.44 29.72 12.66
CA ASN A 147 -15.65 30.41 13.10
C ASN A 147 -16.38 31.08 11.93
N LYS A 148 -15.65 31.65 10.97
CA LYS A 148 -16.22 32.24 9.75
C LYS A 148 -16.98 31.19 8.93
N ILE A 149 -16.40 30.02 8.67
CA ILE A 149 -17.10 28.98 7.89
C ILE A 149 -18.31 28.39 8.64
N VAL A 150 -18.26 28.31 9.99
CA VAL A 150 -19.40 27.90 10.82
C VAL A 150 -20.57 28.87 10.67
N GLU A 151 -20.31 30.17 10.70
CA GLU A 151 -21.33 31.19 10.50
C GLU A 151 -21.99 31.07 9.12
N ILE A 152 -21.19 30.90 8.07
CA ILE A 152 -21.69 30.72 6.70
C ILE A 152 -22.55 29.45 6.61
N LYS A 153 -22.12 28.35 7.24
CA LYS A 153 -22.90 27.11 7.27
C LYS A 153 -24.27 27.33 7.92
N ASN A 154 -24.32 27.98 9.08
CA ASN A 154 -25.56 28.28 9.80
C ASN A 154 -26.51 29.15 8.96
N ARG A 155 -25.97 30.08 8.18
CA ARG A 155 -26.75 30.91 7.24
C ARG A 155 -27.37 30.06 6.12
N ALA A 156 -26.58 29.19 5.51
CA ALA A 156 -27.06 28.27 4.48
C ALA A 156 -28.12 27.28 5.04
N GLU A 157 -27.93 26.77 6.25
CA GLU A 157 -28.89 25.87 6.92
C GLU A 157 -30.21 26.56 7.27
N ARG A 158 -30.20 27.88 7.49
CA ARG A 158 -31.42 28.69 7.66
C ARG A 158 -32.16 29.00 6.35
N GLY A 159 -31.65 28.52 5.21
CA GLY A 159 -32.29 28.64 3.91
C GLY A 159 -31.88 29.86 3.09
N GLU A 160 -30.82 30.56 3.47
CA GLU A 160 -30.21 31.57 2.58
C GLU A 160 -29.71 30.91 1.28
N ASP A 161 -29.78 31.63 0.15
CA ASP A 161 -29.35 31.08 -1.13
C ASP A 161 -27.84 30.80 -1.13
N PHE A 162 -27.49 29.54 -1.42
CA PHE A 162 -26.12 29.06 -1.32
C PHE A 162 -25.21 29.70 -2.38
N ALA A 163 -25.71 29.95 -3.58
CA ALA A 163 -24.92 30.54 -4.66
C ALA A 163 -24.60 32.01 -4.37
N GLU A 164 -25.55 32.75 -3.79
CA GLU A 164 -25.31 34.13 -3.32
C GLU A 164 -24.35 34.18 -2.13
N LEU A 165 -24.49 33.28 -1.15
CA LEU A 165 -23.49 33.14 -0.08
C LEU A 165 -22.10 32.84 -0.65
N ALA A 166 -22.00 31.97 -1.64
CA ALA A 166 -20.73 31.64 -2.28
C ALA A 166 -20.10 32.84 -2.99
N LYS A 167 -20.87 33.59 -3.79
CA LYS A 167 -20.37 34.80 -4.48
C LYS A 167 -19.86 35.85 -3.48
N GLN A 168 -20.56 36.01 -2.36
CA GLN A 168 -20.27 37.05 -1.37
C GLN A 168 -19.13 36.68 -0.42
N LEU A 169 -19.07 35.43 0.02
CA LEU A 169 -18.28 35.03 1.20
C LEU A 169 -17.20 33.99 0.89
N SER A 170 -17.27 33.31 -0.26
CA SER A 170 -16.24 32.36 -0.66
C SER A 170 -14.96 33.08 -1.06
N GLU A 171 -13.84 32.53 -0.62
CA GLU A 171 -12.49 32.98 -0.96
C GLU A 171 -11.88 32.16 -2.11
N ASP A 172 -12.65 31.23 -2.70
CA ASP A 172 -12.33 30.65 -4.00
C ASP A 172 -12.55 31.70 -5.11
N PRO A 173 -11.52 32.04 -5.92
CA PRO A 173 -11.65 32.99 -7.03
C PRO A 173 -12.78 32.65 -8.02
N SER A 174 -13.05 31.35 -8.25
CA SER A 174 -14.08 30.92 -9.22
C SER A 174 -15.50 31.19 -8.71
N ALA A 175 -15.71 31.14 -7.40
CA ALA A 175 -17.02 31.24 -6.74
C ALA A 175 -17.76 32.55 -7.05
N LYS A 176 -17.01 33.62 -7.32
CA LYS A 176 -17.57 34.93 -7.69
C LYS A 176 -18.35 34.89 -9.01
N GLN A 177 -17.98 33.99 -9.92
CA GLN A 177 -18.59 33.89 -11.25
C GLN A 177 -19.64 32.78 -11.30
N ASN A 178 -19.33 31.59 -10.78
CA ASN A 178 -20.19 30.41 -10.86
C ASN A 178 -21.08 30.18 -9.62
N GLY A 179 -21.04 31.06 -8.61
CA GLY A 179 -21.78 30.84 -7.36
C GLY A 179 -21.28 29.62 -6.58
N GLY A 180 -20.01 29.26 -6.75
CA GLY A 180 -19.42 28.08 -6.16
C GLY A 180 -19.80 26.77 -6.83
N ASP A 181 -20.55 26.78 -7.94
CA ASP A 181 -20.94 25.56 -8.66
C ASP A 181 -19.76 24.94 -9.41
N LEU A 182 -19.42 23.70 -9.04
CA LEU A 182 -18.32 22.94 -9.62
C LEU A 182 -18.76 22.02 -10.77
N GLY A 183 -20.07 21.95 -11.06
CA GLY A 183 -20.63 20.97 -11.97
C GLY A 183 -20.43 19.54 -11.48
N TYR A 184 -20.59 18.57 -12.39
CA TYR A 184 -20.27 17.18 -12.11
C TYR A 184 -18.76 16.96 -12.06
N PHE A 185 -18.31 16.14 -11.11
CA PHE A 185 -16.97 15.59 -11.06
C PHE A 185 -16.99 14.12 -10.62
N THR A 186 -15.91 13.41 -10.91
CA THR A 186 -15.69 12.03 -10.46
C THR A 186 -14.50 11.91 -9.50
N ALA A 187 -14.26 10.72 -8.97
CA ALA A 187 -13.17 10.46 -8.04
C ALA A 187 -11.81 10.85 -8.64
N MET A 188 -10.88 11.25 -7.77
CA MET A 188 -9.52 11.71 -8.09
C MET A 188 -9.44 13.05 -8.86
N GLN A 189 -10.55 13.74 -9.09
CA GLN A 189 -10.55 15.10 -9.66
C GLN A 189 -10.48 16.21 -8.60
N MET A 190 -10.83 15.88 -7.35
CA MET A 190 -10.81 16.79 -6.20
C MET A 190 -9.82 16.29 -5.14
N VAL A 191 -9.42 17.18 -4.23
CA VAL A 191 -8.63 16.79 -3.05
C VAL A 191 -9.41 15.81 -2.18
N TYR A 192 -8.75 14.81 -1.62
CA TYR A 192 -9.43 13.65 -1.04
C TYR A 192 -10.42 13.98 0.09
N PRO A 193 -10.13 14.90 1.03
CA PRO A 193 -11.12 15.27 2.05
C PRO A 193 -12.37 15.94 1.47
N PHE A 194 -12.21 16.75 0.41
CA PHE A 194 -13.33 17.37 -0.30
C PHE A 194 -14.15 16.32 -1.04
N GLU A 195 -13.48 15.42 -1.77
CA GLU A 195 -14.11 14.28 -2.44
C GLU A 195 -14.95 13.47 -1.42
N THR A 196 -14.37 13.09 -0.29
CA THR A 196 -15.08 12.35 0.77
C THR A 196 -16.30 13.11 1.26
N GLY A 197 -16.16 14.40 1.60
CA GLY A 197 -17.28 15.23 2.04
C GLY A 197 -18.41 15.33 1.01
N ALA A 198 -18.09 15.38 -0.28
CA ALA A 198 -19.08 15.39 -1.34
C ALA A 198 -19.73 14.02 -1.57
N TYR A 199 -18.96 12.93 -1.56
CA TYR A 199 -19.47 11.58 -1.84
C TYR A 199 -20.31 10.99 -0.70
N GLU A 200 -20.03 11.39 0.54
CA GLU A 200 -20.76 10.98 1.75
C GLU A 200 -22.02 11.83 2.00
N THR A 201 -22.10 13.03 1.43
CA THR A 201 -23.25 13.92 1.62
C THR A 201 -24.41 13.51 0.70
N ILE A 202 -25.60 13.39 1.27
CA ILE A 202 -26.82 13.05 0.56
C ILE A 202 -27.19 14.20 -0.42
N PRO A 203 -27.59 13.91 -1.68
CA PRO A 203 -28.08 14.93 -2.60
C PRO A 203 -29.17 15.83 -1.98
N GLY A 204 -29.06 17.13 -2.23
CA GLY A 204 -29.89 18.17 -1.63
C GLY A 204 -29.47 18.62 -0.23
N LYS A 205 -28.39 18.07 0.36
CA LYS A 205 -27.90 18.43 1.70
C LYS A 205 -26.56 19.15 1.67
N LEU A 206 -26.26 19.78 2.81
CA LEU A 206 -24.95 20.38 3.11
C LEU A 206 -24.07 19.36 3.84
N SER A 207 -22.79 19.38 3.52
CA SER A 207 -21.78 18.54 4.17
C SER A 207 -21.48 19.00 5.60
N GLN A 208 -20.71 18.19 6.32
CA GLN A 208 -19.94 18.70 7.45
C GLN A 208 -18.88 19.70 6.96
N ILE A 209 -18.34 20.52 7.87
CA ILE A 209 -17.22 21.40 7.52
C ILE A 209 -16.01 20.53 7.20
N VAL A 210 -15.50 20.65 5.97
CA VAL A 210 -14.39 19.84 5.49
C VAL A 210 -13.10 20.65 5.55
N ARG A 211 -12.08 20.10 6.21
CA ARG A 211 -10.72 20.67 6.20
C ARG A 211 -9.91 20.04 5.06
N THR A 212 -9.32 20.87 4.22
CA THR A 212 -8.38 20.48 3.14
C THR A 212 -7.10 21.30 3.25
N ARG A 213 -6.07 21.05 2.44
CA ARG A 213 -4.89 21.93 2.36
C ARG A 213 -5.17 23.39 1.97
N PHE A 214 -6.33 23.70 1.37
CA PHE A 214 -6.68 25.07 0.99
C PHE A 214 -7.34 25.87 2.11
N GLY A 215 -8.00 25.17 3.05
CA GLY A 215 -8.81 25.81 4.07
C GLY A 215 -9.99 24.96 4.50
N TYR A 216 -11.03 25.64 4.98
CA TYR A 216 -12.29 25.04 5.38
C TYR A 216 -13.34 25.21 4.28
N HIS A 217 -14.08 24.14 4.03
CA HIS A 217 -15.08 24.06 2.99
C HIS A 217 -16.44 23.68 3.58
N ILE A 218 -17.50 24.21 2.98
CA ILE A 218 -18.84 23.62 3.05
C ILE A 218 -19.28 23.25 1.64
N ILE A 219 -19.86 22.07 1.50
CA ILE A 219 -20.21 21.49 0.20
C ILE A 219 -21.72 21.31 0.18
N LYS A 220 -22.39 21.80 -0.86
CA LYS A 220 -23.79 21.52 -1.16
C LYS A 220 -23.85 20.50 -2.28
N VAL A 221 -24.26 19.27 -1.98
CA VAL A 221 -24.44 18.25 -3.02
C VAL A 221 -25.79 18.49 -3.68
N ILE A 222 -25.77 18.70 -5.00
CA ILE A 222 -26.95 18.96 -5.81
C ILE A 222 -27.52 17.63 -6.31
N ASP A 223 -26.67 16.82 -6.94
CA ASP A 223 -27.06 15.53 -7.51
C ASP A 223 -25.91 14.50 -7.46
N LYS A 224 -26.27 13.22 -7.55
CA LYS A 224 -25.34 12.10 -7.69
C LYS A 224 -25.93 11.08 -8.65
N ARG A 225 -25.20 10.78 -9.73
CA ARG A 225 -25.65 9.86 -10.78
C ARG A 225 -24.61 8.78 -11.08
N PRO A 226 -25.01 7.63 -11.66
CA PRO A 226 -24.07 6.64 -12.17
C PRO A 226 -23.11 7.27 -13.19
N ALA A 227 -21.84 6.86 -13.14
CA ALA A 227 -20.85 7.36 -14.08
C ALA A 227 -21.20 6.98 -15.51
N ARG A 228 -21.11 7.96 -16.42
CA ARG A 228 -21.47 7.77 -17.83
C ARG A 228 -20.37 7.07 -18.64
N GLY A 229 -19.21 6.84 -18.03
CA GLY A 229 -18.03 6.28 -18.69
C GLY A 229 -17.39 7.29 -19.64
N GLU A 230 -16.78 6.78 -20.70
CA GLU A 230 -16.24 7.59 -21.79
C GLU A 230 -17.10 7.40 -23.06
N VAL A 231 -17.10 8.42 -23.91
CA VAL A 231 -17.70 8.34 -25.25
C VAL A 231 -16.62 8.56 -26.30
N GLU A 232 -16.69 7.79 -27.37
CA GLU A 232 -15.97 8.05 -28.61
C GLU A 232 -16.98 8.63 -29.61
N VAL A 233 -16.66 9.80 -30.16
CA VAL A 233 -17.52 10.49 -31.12
C VAL A 233 -16.71 10.93 -32.33
N SER A 234 -17.41 11.14 -33.43
CA SER A 234 -16.93 11.89 -34.57
C SER A 234 -17.66 13.23 -34.64
N HIS A 235 -17.01 14.27 -35.18
CA HIS A 235 -17.66 15.57 -35.35
C HIS A 235 -17.45 16.20 -36.73
N ILE A 236 -18.41 17.04 -37.12
CA ILE A 236 -18.29 18.03 -38.18
C ILE A 236 -18.25 19.38 -37.49
N LEU A 237 -17.13 20.10 -37.60
CA LEU A 237 -16.97 21.44 -37.03
C LEU A 237 -16.95 22.47 -38.15
N ILE A 238 -17.77 23.51 -38.02
CA ILE A 238 -17.68 24.73 -38.84
C ILE A 238 -17.38 25.89 -37.89
N PRO A 239 -16.17 26.45 -37.92
CA PRO A 239 -15.78 27.59 -37.09
C PRO A 239 -16.76 28.76 -37.18
N ALA A 240 -16.83 29.54 -36.11
CA ALA A 240 -17.73 30.67 -36.02
C ALA A 240 -17.53 31.66 -37.19
N SER A 241 -18.58 31.86 -37.98
CA SER A 241 -18.67 32.83 -39.07
C SER A 241 -20.15 33.14 -39.35
N GLU A 242 -20.42 34.21 -40.10
CA GLU A 242 -21.80 34.58 -40.47
C GLU A 242 -22.55 33.48 -41.23
N THR A 243 -21.82 32.66 -41.99
CA THR A 243 -22.40 31.56 -42.79
C THR A 243 -22.38 30.21 -42.08
N ALA A 244 -21.71 30.08 -40.92
CA ALA A 244 -21.49 28.81 -40.24
C ALA A 244 -22.79 28.07 -39.95
N LYS A 245 -23.82 28.79 -39.47
CA LYS A 245 -25.14 28.22 -39.18
C LYS A 245 -25.79 27.67 -40.46
N GLY A 246 -25.81 28.43 -41.55
CA GLY A 246 -26.40 27.94 -42.81
C GLY A 246 -25.69 26.70 -43.33
N ARG A 247 -24.35 26.68 -43.24
CA ARG A 247 -23.54 25.56 -43.71
C ARG A 247 -23.70 24.30 -42.88
N ILE A 248 -23.76 24.41 -41.54
CA ILE A 248 -23.93 23.22 -40.70
C ILE A 248 -25.33 22.62 -40.85
N PHE A 249 -26.37 23.44 -41.02
CA PHE A 249 -27.72 22.96 -41.27
C PHE A 249 -27.82 22.29 -42.65
N ASN A 250 -27.12 22.80 -43.66
CA ASN A 250 -27.01 22.12 -44.94
C ASN A 250 -26.34 20.74 -44.79
N ALA A 251 -25.22 20.66 -44.06
CA ALA A 251 -24.56 19.39 -43.75
C ALA A 251 -25.52 18.40 -43.06
N TYR A 252 -26.34 18.89 -42.12
CA TYR A 252 -27.35 18.10 -41.43
C TYR A 252 -28.43 17.58 -42.38
N ASP A 253 -28.97 18.42 -43.26
CA ASP A 253 -29.99 18.02 -44.24
C ASP A 253 -29.45 16.94 -45.20
N GLN A 254 -28.16 17.02 -45.58
CA GLN A 254 -27.49 16.00 -46.39
C GLN A 254 -27.40 14.65 -45.66
N LEU A 255 -27.08 14.68 -44.35
CA LEU A 255 -27.06 13.47 -43.51
C LEU A 255 -28.46 12.88 -43.35
N GLN A 256 -29.49 13.71 -43.11
CA GLN A 256 -30.88 13.28 -43.01
C GLN A 256 -31.41 12.70 -44.34
N SER A 257 -30.86 13.14 -45.47
CA SER A 257 -31.17 12.60 -46.80
C SER A 257 -30.45 11.27 -47.11
N GLY A 258 -29.64 10.75 -46.18
CA GLY A 258 -28.97 9.45 -46.29
C GLY A 258 -27.57 9.50 -46.90
N ARG A 259 -26.92 10.66 -47.02
CA ARG A 259 -25.50 10.70 -47.42
C ARG A 259 -24.60 10.13 -46.32
N GLU A 260 -23.53 9.48 -46.75
CA GLU A 260 -22.54 8.87 -45.84
C GLU A 260 -21.80 9.91 -45.01
N TRP A 261 -21.66 9.65 -43.71
CA TRP A 261 -21.01 10.57 -42.76
C TRP A 261 -19.61 10.99 -43.19
N SER A 262 -18.79 10.06 -43.69
CA SER A 262 -17.42 10.35 -44.09
C SER A 262 -17.34 11.34 -45.26
N GLU A 263 -18.31 11.28 -46.19
CA GLU A 263 -18.38 12.23 -47.31
C GLU A 263 -18.75 13.61 -46.81
N VAL A 264 -19.83 13.71 -46.03
CA VAL A 264 -20.30 14.99 -45.49
C VAL A 264 -19.25 15.59 -44.56
N CYS A 265 -18.59 14.78 -43.72
CA CYS A 265 -17.51 15.26 -42.86
C CYS A 265 -16.31 15.79 -43.66
N SER A 266 -15.89 15.08 -44.71
CA SER A 266 -14.76 15.54 -45.54
C SER A 266 -15.09 16.82 -46.31
N GLU A 267 -16.35 17.03 -46.68
CA GLU A 267 -16.82 18.18 -47.45
C GLU A 267 -17.08 19.41 -46.57
N PHE A 268 -17.72 19.23 -45.41
CA PHE A 268 -18.20 20.34 -44.58
C PHE A 268 -17.33 20.64 -43.36
N SER A 269 -16.61 19.66 -42.81
CA SER A 269 -15.82 19.88 -41.60
C SER A 269 -14.56 20.68 -41.89
N GLU A 270 -14.34 21.72 -41.11
CA GLU A 270 -13.17 22.60 -41.18
C GLU A 270 -12.20 22.36 -40.01
N ASP A 271 -12.40 21.30 -39.22
CA ASP A 271 -11.38 20.85 -38.26
C ASP A 271 -10.22 20.17 -39.00
N PRO A 272 -9.03 20.79 -39.09
CA PRO A 272 -7.91 20.22 -39.84
C PRO A 272 -7.40 18.91 -39.26
N ASN A 273 -7.63 18.65 -37.97
CA ASN A 273 -7.08 17.47 -37.28
C ASN A 273 -7.91 16.20 -37.52
N THR A 274 -9.21 16.37 -37.80
CA THR A 274 -10.15 15.23 -37.83
C THR A 274 -10.92 15.10 -39.14
N LYS A 275 -11.04 16.15 -39.97
CA LYS A 275 -11.87 16.11 -41.19
C LYS A 275 -11.49 14.97 -42.16
N ASN A 276 -10.20 14.66 -42.27
CA ASN A 276 -9.69 13.59 -43.14
C ASN A 276 -9.73 12.20 -42.49
N SER A 277 -10.11 12.13 -41.21
CA SER A 277 -10.25 10.91 -40.41
C SER A 277 -11.71 10.69 -40.00
N GLY A 278 -12.66 11.19 -40.81
CA GLY A 278 -14.09 11.08 -40.57
C GLY A 278 -14.57 11.82 -39.32
N GLY A 279 -13.82 12.81 -38.83
CA GLY A 279 -14.19 13.63 -37.68
C GLY A 279 -13.89 12.97 -36.33
N ARG A 280 -13.24 11.80 -36.30
CA ARG A 280 -13.08 10.99 -35.08
C ARG A 280 -12.21 11.67 -34.02
N LEU A 281 -12.71 11.75 -32.79
CA LEU A 281 -12.01 12.23 -31.60
C LEU A 281 -11.54 11.06 -30.73
N ARG A 282 -10.52 11.31 -29.90
CA ARG A 282 -10.14 10.35 -28.85
C ARG A 282 -11.29 10.20 -27.84
N PRO A 283 -11.50 9.01 -27.26
CA PRO A 283 -12.49 8.84 -26.21
C PRO A 283 -12.29 9.82 -25.06
N PHE A 284 -13.38 10.34 -24.52
CA PHE A 284 -13.35 11.25 -23.39
C PHE A 284 -14.49 10.98 -22.43
N GLY A 285 -14.19 11.12 -21.14
CA GLY A 285 -15.16 11.07 -20.05
C GLY A 285 -15.60 12.48 -19.62
N LEU A 286 -16.30 12.55 -18.49
CA LEU A 286 -16.65 13.79 -17.81
C LEU A 286 -15.42 14.72 -17.65
N ARG A 287 -15.56 15.97 -18.10
CA ARG A 287 -14.52 17.02 -18.13
C ARG A 287 -13.33 16.70 -19.04
N GLY A 288 -13.44 15.70 -19.91
CA GLY A 288 -12.39 15.37 -20.88
C GLY A 288 -12.24 16.43 -21.99
N ILE A 289 -13.30 17.21 -22.24
CA ILE A 289 -13.28 18.40 -23.10
C ILE A 289 -13.84 19.60 -22.32
N ALA A 290 -13.24 19.90 -21.17
CA ALA A 290 -13.73 20.92 -20.25
C ALA A 290 -13.85 22.34 -20.85
N SER A 291 -13.19 22.63 -21.96
CA SER A 291 -13.32 23.89 -22.68
C SER A 291 -14.64 24.03 -23.47
N LEU A 292 -15.38 22.93 -23.68
CA LEU A 292 -16.61 22.86 -24.48
C LEU A 292 -17.73 22.09 -23.75
N PRO A 293 -18.31 22.66 -22.68
CA PRO A 293 -19.34 21.97 -21.90
C PRO A 293 -20.59 21.62 -22.72
N GLU A 294 -20.97 22.45 -23.70
CA GLU A 294 -22.11 22.18 -24.58
C GLU A 294 -21.87 20.98 -25.50
N PHE A 295 -20.63 20.79 -25.94
CA PHE A 295 -20.21 19.65 -26.76
C PHE A 295 -20.24 18.36 -25.94
N GLU A 296 -19.67 18.40 -24.73
CA GLU A 296 -19.62 17.25 -23.83
C GLU A 296 -21.05 16.78 -23.48
N GLU A 297 -21.94 17.69 -23.08
CA GLU A 297 -23.32 17.33 -22.76
C GLU A 297 -24.10 16.78 -23.97
N ARG A 298 -23.86 17.32 -25.17
CA ARG A 298 -24.47 16.76 -26.38
C ARG A 298 -23.96 15.35 -26.66
N ALA A 299 -22.66 15.10 -26.50
CA ALA A 299 -22.05 13.78 -26.71
C ALA A 299 -22.63 12.71 -25.77
N PHE A 300 -22.79 13.04 -24.49
CA PHE A 300 -23.40 12.12 -23.51
C PHE A 300 -24.93 11.97 -23.64
N SER A 301 -25.59 12.86 -24.40
CA SER A 301 -27.04 12.73 -24.67
C SER A 301 -27.35 11.62 -25.68
N LEU A 302 -26.44 11.33 -26.61
CA LEU A 302 -26.60 10.28 -27.63
C LEU A 302 -26.58 8.89 -26.97
N LYS A 303 -27.38 7.95 -27.51
CA LYS A 303 -27.63 6.63 -26.89
C LYS A 303 -27.15 5.46 -27.74
N SER A 304 -27.14 5.60 -29.06
CA SER A 304 -26.84 4.48 -29.96
C SER A 304 -25.67 4.79 -30.91
N PRO A 305 -24.71 3.87 -31.12
CA PRO A 305 -23.70 4.04 -32.16
C PRO A 305 -24.31 4.35 -33.53
N GLY A 306 -23.80 5.37 -34.20
CA GLY A 306 -24.31 5.92 -35.45
C GLY A 306 -25.32 7.07 -35.28
N GLU A 307 -25.88 7.27 -34.09
CA GLU A 307 -26.78 8.39 -33.81
C GLU A 307 -26.05 9.73 -33.98
N ILE A 308 -26.71 10.69 -34.64
CA ILE A 308 -26.20 12.04 -34.85
C ILE A 308 -27.00 13.06 -34.04
N SER A 309 -26.34 14.11 -33.56
CA SER A 309 -27.01 15.23 -32.90
C SER A 309 -27.65 16.18 -33.91
N ASP A 310 -28.66 16.94 -33.48
CA ASP A 310 -29.01 18.20 -34.15
C ASP A 310 -27.80 19.16 -34.15
N PRO A 311 -27.72 20.10 -35.12
CA PRO A 311 -26.70 21.14 -35.12
C PRO A 311 -26.74 22.00 -33.86
N PHE A 312 -25.60 22.24 -33.23
CA PHE A 312 -25.48 23.08 -32.04
C PHE A 312 -24.22 23.94 -32.06
N SER A 313 -24.21 25.03 -31.30
CA SER A 313 -23.06 25.95 -31.20
C SER A 313 -22.26 25.74 -29.92
N SER A 314 -20.95 25.93 -30.00
CA SER A 314 -20.03 26.04 -28.88
C SER A 314 -19.11 27.26 -29.06
N SER A 315 -18.17 27.49 -28.14
CA SER A 315 -17.14 28.53 -28.28
C SER A 315 -16.22 28.32 -29.49
N MET A 316 -16.16 27.11 -30.06
CA MET A 316 -15.36 26.81 -31.25
C MET A 316 -16.12 26.95 -32.58
N GLY A 317 -17.44 27.13 -32.56
CA GLY A 317 -18.27 27.22 -33.76
C GLY A 317 -19.49 26.33 -33.71
N TRP A 318 -19.96 25.88 -34.88
CA TRP A 318 -21.10 24.98 -35.01
C TRP A 318 -20.66 23.54 -35.22
N HIS A 319 -21.40 22.62 -34.60
CA HIS A 319 -21.06 21.22 -34.56
C HIS A 319 -22.27 20.34 -34.92
N ILE A 320 -21.98 19.22 -35.58
CA ILE A 320 -22.79 18.00 -35.54
C ILE A 320 -21.87 16.91 -35.00
N ILE A 321 -22.36 16.11 -34.07
CA ILE A 321 -21.61 14.97 -33.54
C ILE A 321 -22.31 13.66 -33.88
N ARG A 322 -21.53 12.60 -34.10
CA ARG A 322 -21.99 11.23 -34.26
C ARG A 322 -21.39 10.36 -33.17
N LEU A 323 -22.22 9.59 -32.48
CA LEU A 323 -21.74 8.63 -31.50
C LEU A 323 -21.08 7.44 -32.20
N GLU A 324 -19.83 7.15 -31.89
CA GLU A 324 -19.12 5.96 -32.41
C GLU A 324 -19.22 4.81 -31.41
N LYS A 325 -18.98 5.11 -30.14
CA LYS A 325 -18.93 4.09 -29.09
C LYS A 325 -19.20 4.69 -27.71
N ILE A 326 -19.95 3.96 -26.88
CA ILE A 326 -19.99 4.18 -25.43
C ILE A 326 -19.03 3.19 -24.79
N ILE A 327 -18.12 3.70 -23.96
CA ILE A 327 -17.10 2.93 -23.26
C ILE A 327 -17.43 2.97 -21.76
N PRO A 328 -18.00 1.89 -21.19
CA PRO A 328 -18.33 1.87 -19.78
C PRO A 328 -17.07 1.87 -18.91
N LEU A 329 -17.23 2.20 -17.63
CA LEU A 329 -16.17 2.01 -16.64
C LEU A 329 -15.74 0.53 -16.63
N PRO A 330 -14.44 0.20 -16.80
CA PRO A 330 -13.98 -1.19 -16.75
C PRO A 330 -14.26 -1.87 -15.41
N ALA A 331 -14.21 -3.20 -15.39
CA ALA A 331 -14.39 -3.97 -14.16
C ALA A 331 -13.28 -3.67 -13.13
N TYR A 332 -13.59 -3.85 -11.84
CA TYR A 332 -12.65 -3.58 -10.75
C TYR A 332 -11.31 -4.28 -10.95
N ASP A 333 -11.32 -5.58 -11.29
CA ASP A 333 -10.09 -6.37 -11.44
C ASP A 333 -9.16 -5.84 -12.54
N GLU A 334 -9.73 -5.27 -13.60
CA GLU A 334 -8.96 -4.64 -14.69
C GLU A 334 -8.34 -3.31 -14.24
N MET A 335 -9.02 -2.57 -13.37
CA MET A 335 -8.57 -1.26 -12.88
C MET A 335 -7.67 -1.35 -11.64
N LYS A 336 -7.75 -2.44 -10.87
CA LYS A 336 -7.15 -2.57 -9.53
C LYS A 336 -5.69 -2.16 -9.50
N GLU A 337 -4.86 -2.74 -10.36
CA GLU A 337 -3.41 -2.46 -10.40
C GLU A 337 -3.11 -1.02 -10.87
N GLY A 338 -3.91 -0.48 -11.79
CA GLY A 338 -3.79 0.90 -12.24
C GLY A 338 -4.14 1.89 -11.13
N LEU A 339 -5.24 1.64 -10.42
CA LEU A 339 -5.68 2.45 -9.27
C LEU A 339 -4.69 2.37 -8.12
N ARG A 340 -4.18 1.17 -7.79
CA ARG A 340 -3.16 0.98 -6.75
C ARG A 340 -1.94 1.86 -7.02
N ARG A 341 -1.40 1.84 -8.25
CA ARG A 341 -0.27 2.71 -8.63
C ARG A 341 -0.56 4.21 -8.53
N LYS A 342 -1.78 4.65 -8.89
CA LYS A 342 -2.18 6.06 -8.76
C LYS A 342 -2.28 6.46 -7.28
N ILE A 343 -2.97 5.65 -6.46
CA ILE A 343 -3.20 5.91 -5.03
C ILE A 343 -1.91 5.93 -4.24
N MET A 344 -0.92 5.09 -4.59
CA MET A 344 0.40 5.12 -3.96
C MET A 344 1.11 6.48 -4.03
N ARG A 345 0.73 7.34 -4.99
CA ARG A 345 1.29 8.68 -5.19
C ARG A 345 0.30 9.79 -4.83
N ASP A 346 -0.92 9.43 -4.44
CA ASP A 346 -2.01 10.37 -4.15
C ASP A 346 -1.98 10.79 -2.68
N GLU A 347 -2.44 12.01 -2.39
CA GLU A 347 -2.49 12.53 -1.02
C GLU A 347 -3.40 11.71 -0.10
N ARG A 348 -4.39 10.98 -0.64
CA ARG A 348 -5.31 10.15 0.14
C ARG A 348 -4.58 9.10 0.98
N LEU A 349 -3.52 8.50 0.44
CA LEU A 349 -2.73 7.53 1.18
C LEU A 349 -1.99 8.18 2.35
N GLN A 350 -1.43 9.38 2.14
CA GLN A 350 -0.74 10.12 3.20
C GLN A 350 -1.71 10.58 4.30
N ILE A 351 -2.90 11.04 3.92
CA ILE A 351 -3.94 11.45 4.85
C ILE A 351 -4.41 10.26 5.70
N THR A 352 -4.66 9.11 5.07
CA THR A 352 -5.05 7.88 5.78
C THR A 352 -3.95 7.44 6.74
N ARG A 353 -2.68 7.42 6.30
CA ARG A 353 -1.53 7.10 7.17
C ARG A 353 -1.40 8.06 8.34
N ASN A 354 -1.58 9.36 8.13
CA ASN A 354 -1.52 10.35 9.22
C ASN A 354 -2.66 10.16 10.22
N LYS A 355 -3.86 9.77 9.75
CA LYS A 355 -4.99 9.46 10.63
C LYS A 355 -4.72 8.19 11.43
N GLU A 356 -4.14 7.17 10.82
CA GLU A 356 -3.70 5.95 11.50
C GLU A 356 -2.63 6.26 12.54
N LEU A 357 -1.61 7.06 12.18
CA LEU A 357 -0.58 7.55 13.08
C LEU A 357 -1.21 8.25 14.28
N THR A 358 -2.13 9.19 14.05
CA THR A 358 -2.86 9.88 15.12
C THR A 358 -3.63 8.91 16.01
N SER A 359 -4.30 7.92 15.42
CA SER A 359 -5.02 6.87 16.17
C SER A 359 -4.06 6.03 17.01
N LYS A 360 -2.89 5.68 16.48
CA LYS A 360 -1.82 4.96 17.20
C LYS A 360 -1.28 5.79 18.36
N LEU A 361 -0.99 7.07 18.13
CA LEU A 361 -0.56 8.00 19.19
C LEU A 361 -1.58 8.04 20.34
N LEU A 362 -2.87 8.15 20.03
CA LEU A 362 -3.93 8.11 21.04
C LEU A 362 -4.02 6.74 21.74
N THR A 363 -3.95 5.64 20.99
CA THR A 363 -4.03 4.28 21.52
C THR A 363 -2.91 3.98 22.51
N PHE A 364 -1.69 4.45 22.21
CA PHE A 364 -0.53 4.25 23.07
C PHE A 364 -0.32 5.39 24.08
N GLY A 365 -1.18 6.41 24.11
CA GLY A 365 -1.05 7.55 25.02
C GLY A 365 0.24 8.35 24.82
N VAL A 366 0.67 8.51 23.56
CA VAL A 366 1.87 9.27 23.21
C VAL A 366 1.60 10.77 23.32
N ILE A 367 2.46 11.47 24.05
CA ILE A 367 2.42 12.92 24.24
C ILE A 367 3.69 13.53 23.63
N GLU A 368 3.52 14.41 22.65
CA GLU A 368 4.60 15.24 22.10
C GLU A 368 4.74 16.52 22.94
N VAL A 369 5.97 16.90 23.30
CA VAL A 369 6.20 18.12 24.08
C VAL A 369 6.42 19.30 23.11
N ASP A 370 5.33 19.98 22.74
CA ASP A 370 5.30 21.00 21.68
C ASP A 370 6.38 22.09 21.80
N SER A 371 6.66 22.57 23.02
CA SER A 371 7.67 23.60 23.26
C SER A 371 9.10 23.10 22.98
N VAL A 372 9.37 21.83 23.28
CA VAL A 372 10.67 21.18 23.01
C VAL A 372 10.78 20.85 21.53
N LYS A 373 9.72 20.27 20.95
CA LYS A 373 9.64 19.98 19.52
C LYS A 373 9.91 21.22 18.68
N SER A 374 9.27 22.34 18.99
CA SER A 374 9.47 23.61 18.28
C SER A 374 10.93 24.09 18.35
N GLN A 375 11.57 23.99 19.52
CA GLN A 375 13.00 24.33 19.66
C GLN A 375 13.90 23.45 18.80
N VAL A 376 13.62 22.15 18.73
CA VAL A 376 14.38 21.20 17.90
C VAL A 376 14.18 21.48 16.40
N MET A 377 12.95 21.76 15.96
CA MET A 377 12.67 22.05 14.55
C MET A 377 13.45 23.27 14.04
N MET A 378 13.64 24.29 14.89
CA MET A 378 14.41 25.49 14.54
C MET A 378 15.91 25.25 14.34
N LEU A 379 16.44 24.06 14.69
CA LEU A 379 17.84 23.71 14.48
C LEU A 379 18.12 23.17 13.06
N ALA A 380 17.10 23.04 12.22
CA ALA A 380 17.26 22.59 10.85
C ALA A 380 18.05 23.62 10.02
N ASP A 381 19.05 23.15 9.28
CA ASP A 381 19.83 23.98 8.35
C ASP A 381 20.16 23.21 7.07
N SER A 382 20.78 23.88 6.10
CA SER A 382 21.12 23.31 4.79
C SER A 382 22.09 22.13 4.86
N THR A 383 22.83 21.91 5.96
CA THR A 383 23.73 20.76 6.10
C THR A 383 22.97 19.46 6.33
N LEU A 384 21.71 19.53 6.80
CA LEU A 384 20.83 18.37 7.00
C LEU A 384 20.49 17.69 5.68
N THR A 385 20.16 18.47 4.66
CA THR A 385 19.85 17.98 3.32
C THR A 385 21.09 17.54 2.54
N MET A 386 22.29 17.80 3.07
CA MET A 386 23.56 17.27 2.58
C MET A 386 23.99 15.99 3.33
N GLY A 387 23.25 15.56 4.35
CA GLY A 387 23.62 14.44 5.22
C GLY A 387 24.84 14.72 6.10
N LYS A 388 25.13 15.99 6.40
CA LYS A 388 26.31 16.43 7.18
C LYS A 388 25.95 17.20 8.45
N TRP A 389 24.67 17.23 8.82
CA TRP A 389 24.19 17.99 9.95
C TRP A 389 24.72 17.45 11.27
N LYS A 390 24.99 18.41 12.16
CA LYS A 390 25.43 18.18 13.52
C LYS A 390 24.57 19.03 14.44
N TYR A 391 24.38 18.55 15.66
CA TYR A 391 23.62 19.28 16.65
C TYR A 391 24.29 20.62 17.00
N THR A 392 23.51 21.70 16.89
CA THR A 392 23.93 23.09 17.18
C THR A 392 23.14 23.72 18.33
N GLY A 393 22.18 23.01 18.91
CA GLY A 393 21.38 23.47 20.04
C GLY A 393 22.14 23.47 21.37
N SER A 394 21.49 23.93 22.44
CA SER A 394 22.11 23.98 23.76
C SER A 394 22.26 22.56 24.36
N PRO A 395 23.26 22.31 25.23
CA PRO A 395 23.39 21.02 25.91
C PRO A 395 22.16 20.65 26.74
N GLU A 396 21.50 21.62 27.37
CA GLU A 396 20.33 21.40 28.23
C GLU A 396 19.13 20.88 27.44
N LEU A 397 18.98 21.28 26.18
CA LEU A 397 17.90 20.82 25.33
C LEU A 397 18.02 19.32 25.02
N LEU A 398 19.23 18.75 24.98
CA LEU A 398 19.45 17.32 24.72
C LEU A 398 18.77 16.41 25.75
N ASP A 399 18.75 16.83 27.01
CA ASP A 399 18.20 16.05 28.12
C ASP A 399 16.68 16.23 28.29
N GLN A 400 16.09 17.19 27.58
CA GLN A 400 14.64 17.40 27.64
C GLN A 400 13.87 16.27 26.95
N SER A 401 12.69 15.97 27.49
CA SER A 401 11.78 14.98 26.90
C SER A 401 11.12 15.58 25.67
N LEU A 402 11.27 14.90 24.53
CA LEU A 402 10.64 15.26 23.26
C LEU A 402 9.31 14.54 23.10
N ILE A 403 9.26 13.27 23.50
CA ILE A 403 8.08 12.40 23.45
C ILE A 403 7.93 11.68 24.79
N ILE A 404 6.70 11.52 25.27
CA ILE A 404 6.36 10.77 26.49
C ILE A 404 5.36 9.68 26.13
N VAL A 405 5.62 8.44 26.53
CA VAL A 405 4.73 7.28 26.30
C VAL A 405 4.66 6.44 27.57
N ASP A 406 3.48 6.32 28.17
CA ASP A 406 3.24 5.48 29.36
C ASP A 406 4.32 5.66 30.45
N GLY A 407 4.67 6.92 30.75
CA GLY A 407 5.71 7.29 31.71
C GLY A 407 7.17 7.13 31.23
N ARG A 408 7.42 6.45 30.11
CA ARG A 408 8.73 6.42 29.44
C ARG A 408 8.95 7.72 28.66
N LYS A 409 10.15 8.29 28.80
CA LYS A 409 10.53 9.56 28.17
C LYS A 409 11.53 9.26 27.07
N SER A 410 11.27 9.75 25.87
CA SER A 410 12.25 9.81 24.80
C SER A 410 12.78 11.23 24.67
N SER A 411 14.10 11.39 24.73
CA SER A 411 14.75 12.70 24.81
C SER A 411 15.17 13.25 23.45
N VAL A 412 15.47 14.55 23.41
CA VAL A 412 16.05 15.19 22.21
C VAL A 412 17.36 14.51 21.82
N LYS A 413 18.18 14.08 22.78
CA LYS A 413 19.42 13.33 22.53
C LYS A 413 19.20 12.08 21.70
N GLU A 414 18.14 11.32 22.00
CA GLU A 414 17.82 10.11 21.25
C GLU A 414 17.40 10.43 19.81
N PHE A 415 16.61 11.49 19.61
CA PHE A 415 16.24 11.95 18.28
C PHE A 415 17.45 12.47 17.48
N VAL A 416 18.37 13.21 18.10
CA VAL A 416 19.62 13.66 17.47
C VAL A 416 20.48 12.47 17.07
N LEU A 417 20.58 11.43 17.91
CA LEU A 417 21.25 10.18 17.56
C LEU A 417 20.55 9.48 16.38
N TYR A 418 19.23 9.53 16.31
CA TYR A 418 18.49 9.02 15.17
C TYR A 418 18.81 9.79 13.88
N ILE A 419 18.79 11.13 13.90
CA ILE A 419 19.16 11.98 12.75
C ILE A 419 20.58 11.63 12.28
N SER A 420 21.55 11.53 13.19
CA SER A 420 22.94 11.24 12.83
C SER A 420 23.14 9.91 12.08
N LYS A 421 22.24 8.93 12.30
CA LYS A 421 22.26 7.63 11.62
C LYS A 421 21.42 7.60 10.35
N SER A 422 20.42 8.48 10.24
CA SER A 422 19.36 8.39 9.22
C SER A 422 19.45 9.48 8.16
N GLN A 423 20.15 10.59 8.44
CA GLN A 423 20.30 11.67 7.48
C GLN A 423 21.06 11.24 6.22
N SER A 424 20.64 11.79 5.09
CA SER A 424 21.20 11.55 3.77
C SER A 424 20.93 12.76 2.88
N SER A 425 21.46 12.75 1.65
CA SER A 425 21.07 13.77 0.67
C SER A 425 19.56 13.75 0.43
N SER A 426 18.92 14.93 0.42
CA SER A 426 17.47 15.09 0.25
C SER A 426 17.15 16.32 -0.60
N GLY A 427 16.09 16.23 -1.42
CA GLY A 427 15.59 17.33 -2.25
C GLY A 427 14.59 18.27 -1.53
N LEU A 428 14.28 18.00 -0.27
CA LEU A 428 13.39 18.83 0.55
C LEU A 428 14.10 20.07 1.09
N SER A 429 13.34 21.04 1.62
CA SER A 429 13.90 22.09 2.47
C SER A 429 14.45 21.49 3.77
N ALA A 430 15.34 22.22 4.45
CA ALA A 430 15.89 21.79 5.74
C ALA A 430 14.77 21.50 6.75
N ASP A 431 13.81 22.43 6.89
CA ASP A 431 12.67 22.29 7.79
C ASP A 431 11.79 21.10 7.42
N GLY A 432 11.46 20.96 6.13
CA GLY A 432 10.65 19.84 5.64
C GLY A 432 11.31 18.49 5.88
N TYR A 433 12.64 18.42 5.73
CA TYR A 433 13.38 17.20 5.99
C TYR A 433 13.50 16.87 7.48
N MET A 434 13.68 17.88 8.34
CA MET A 434 13.66 17.70 9.81
C MET A 434 12.30 17.15 10.28
N ILE A 435 11.20 17.68 9.75
CA ILE A 435 9.84 17.19 10.02
C ILE A 435 9.69 15.74 9.57
N GLN A 436 10.16 15.40 8.37
CA GLN A 436 10.13 14.02 7.87
C GLN A 436 10.91 13.07 8.79
N LEU A 437 12.13 13.44 9.19
CA LEU A 437 12.95 12.62 10.10
C LEU A 437 12.29 12.47 11.47
N TYR A 438 11.62 13.51 11.97
CA TYR A 438 10.85 13.45 13.21
C TYR A 438 9.68 12.46 13.12
N HIS A 439 8.91 12.50 12.02
CA HIS A 439 7.83 11.53 11.80
C HIS A 439 8.37 10.10 11.73
N GLN A 440 9.47 9.86 11.00
CA GLN A 440 10.08 8.53 10.92
C GLN A 440 10.62 8.06 12.28
N TYR A 441 11.14 8.98 13.09
CA TYR A 441 11.56 8.68 14.47
C TYR A 441 10.37 8.27 15.35
N LEU A 442 9.28 9.03 15.28
CA LEU A 442 8.03 8.77 16.00
C LEU A 442 7.41 7.43 15.59
N GLU A 443 7.36 7.14 14.29
CA GLU A 443 6.95 5.84 13.74
C GLU A 443 7.80 4.70 14.30
N SER A 444 9.13 4.88 14.40
CA SER A 444 10.01 3.85 14.96
C SER A 444 9.77 3.56 16.45
N ILE A 445 9.24 4.54 17.19
CA ILE A 445 8.83 4.36 18.60
C ILE A 445 7.50 3.60 18.63
N LEU A 446 6.54 4.01 17.80
CA LEU A 446 5.23 3.37 17.70
C LEU A 446 5.32 1.91 17.26
N ASP A 447 6.18 1.60 16.29
CA ASP A 447 6.40 0.23 15.83
C ASP A 447 6.83 -0.69 16.99
N LYS A 448 7.74 -0.22 17.84
CA LYS A 448 8.19 -0.98 19.02
C LYS A 448 7.06 -1.19 20.03
N LEU A 449 6.23 -0.16 20.25
CA LEU A 449 5.09 -0.26 21.15
C LEU A 449 4.04 -1.23 20.63
N GLU A 450 3.81 -1.22 19.31
CA GLU A 450 2.94 -2.18 18.64
C GLU A 450 3.49 -3.60 18.77
N ASP A 451 4.80 -3.81 18.59
CA ASP A 451 5.43 -5.11 18.79
C ASP A 451 5.25 -5.62 20.22
N ASP A 452 5.51 -4.77 21.22
CA ASP A 452 5.35 -5.10 22.64
C ASP A 452 3.89 -5.45 22.97
N MET A 453 2.94 -4.69 22.42
CA MET A 453 1.52 -4.97 22.56
C MET A 453 1.13 -6.30 21.90
N LEU A 454 1.58 -6.56 20.67
CA LEU A 454 1.30 -7.81 19.96
C LEU A 454 1.86 -9.01 20.72
N MET A 455 3.10 -8.93 21.20
CA MET A 455 3.72 -9.98 22.02
C MET A 455 2.96 -10.25 23.33
N LYS A 456 2.35 -9.22 23.93
CA LYS A 456 1.55 -9.35 25.16
C LYS A 456 0.15 -9.89 24.89
N LYS A 457 -0.47 -9.47 23.78
CA LYS A 457 -1.86 -9.81 23.42
C LYS A 457 -1.99 -11.18 22.77
N TYR A 458 -1.00 -11.57 21.97
CA TYR A 458 -0.99 -12.76 21.12
C TYR A 458 0.24 -13.64 21.46
N PRO A 459 0.11 -14.59 22.41
CA PRO A 459 1.21 -15.49 22.79
C PRO A 459 1.85 -16.22 21.61
N GLU A 460 1.05 -16.63 20.63
CA GLU A 460 1.49 -17.26 19.37
C GLU A 460 2.42 -16.37 18.57
N PHE A 461 2.13 -15.07 18.47
CA PHE A 461 3.00 -14.10 17.80
C PHE A 461 4.34 -14.00 18.53
N ARG A 462 4.31 -13.90 19.87
CA ARG A 462 5.53 -13.88 20.70
C ARG A 462 6.37 -15.14 20.50
N PHE A 463 5.76 -16.32 20.48
CA PHE A 463 6.48 -17.58 20.31
C PHE A 463 7.17 -17.66 18.95
N VAL A 464 6.44 -17.37 17.87
CA VAL A 464 7.01 -17.42 16.51
C VAL A 464 8.10 -16.35 16.35
N MET A 465 7.90 -15.15 16.89
CA MET A 465 8.93 -14.10 16.88
C MET A 465 10.23 -14.56 17.55
N LYS A 466 10.11 -15.21 18.72
CA LYS A 466 11.26 -15.75 19.46
C LYS A 466 11.92 -16.90 18.71
N GLU A 467 11.15 -17.78 18.07
CA GLU A 467 11.69 -18.86 17.24
C GLU A 467 12.55 -18.33 16.08
N TYR A 468 12.09 -17.32 15.35
CA TYR A 468 12.88 -16.72 14.26
C TYR A 468 14.14 -16.06 14.80
N TYR A 469 14.02 -15.27 15.87
CA TYR A 469 15.16 -14.60 16.50
C TYR A 469 16.24 -15.63 16.91
N GLU A 470 15.85 -16.67 17.64
CA GLU A 470 16.78 -17.70 18.14
C GLU A 470 17.26 -18.63 17.02
N GLY A 471 16.42 -18.91 16.01
CA GLY A 471 16.78 -19.73 14.86
C GLY A 471 17.88 -19.12 14.00
N ILE A 472 17.81 -17.81 13.72
CA ILE A 472 18.86 -17.09 12.99
C ILE A 472 20.17 -17.14 13.79
N LEU A 473 20.12 -16.85 15.10
CA LEU A 473 21.32 -16.90 15.95
C LEU A 473 21.94 -18.30 16.03
N LEU A 474 21.10 -19.34 16.14
CA LEU A 474 21.58 -20.71 16.13
C LEU A 474 22.28 -21.03 14.83
N PHE A 475 21.70 -20.65 13.69
CA PHE A 475 22.31 -20.88 12.39
C PHE A 475 23.66 -20.19 12.30
N GLU A 476 23.75 -18.90 12.64
CA GLU A 476 24.99 -18.13 12.54
C GLU A 476 26.12 -18.70 13.44
N ILE A 477 25.82 -19.07 14.69
CA ILE A 477 26.84 -19.66 15.55
C ILE A 477 27.26 -21.07 15.12
N MET A 478 26.34 -21.87 14.61
CA MET A 478 26.66 -23.20 14.10
C MET A 478 27.50 -23.11 12.82
N GLU A 479 27.15 -22.18 11.93
CA GLU A 479 27.92 -21.88 10.71
C GLU A 479 29.35 -21.47 11.05
N GLU A 480 29.53 -20.49 11.94
CA GLU A 480 30.87 -19.98 12.26
C GLU A 480 31.70 -20.98 13.10
N LYS A 481 31.12 -21.54 14.16
CA LYS A 481 31.89 -22.31 15.15
C LYS A 481 32.01 -23.79 14.86
N ILE A 482 31.11 -24.36 14.05
CA ILE A 482 31.05 -25.80 13.81
C ILE A 482 31.29 -26.10 12.33
N TRP A 483 30.45 -25.58 11.43
CA TRP A 483 30.47 -25.98 10.03
C TRP A 483 31.70 -25.43 9.30
N ASN A 484 31.98 -24.13 9.43
CA ASN A 484 33.14 -23.51 8.78
C ASN A 484 34.45 -23.95 9.43
N ALA A 485 34.50 -24.03 10.77
CA ALA A 485 35.66 -24.54 11.48
C ALA A 485 36.06 -25.95 11.02
N ALA A 486 35.07 -26.85 10.82
CA ALA A 486 35.33 -28.19 10.33
C ALA A 486 35.69 -28.23 8.84
N SER A 487 35.11 -27.36 8.01
CA SER A 487 35.37 -27.32 6.56
C SER A 487 36.72 -26.69 6.22
N GLU A 488 37.24 -25.80 7.06
CA GLU A 488 38.51 -25.10 6.86
C GLU A 488 39.72 -25.85 7.47
N ASP A 489 39.51 -26.78 8.42
CA ASP A 489 40.57 -27.62 9.01
C ASP A 489 41.00 -28.77 8.09
N SER A 490 41.74 -28.44 7.03
CA SER A 490 42.27 -29.44 6.09
C SER A 490 43.17 -30.52 6.74
N ILE A 491 43.84 -30.19 7.85
CA ILE A 491 44.71 -31.13 8.57
C ILE A 491 43.85 -32.13 9.36
N GLY A 492 42.88 -31.64 10.12
CA GLY A 492 41.92 -32.46 10.84
C GLY A 492 41.11 -33.36 9.90
N GLN A 493 40.62 -32.80 8.78
CA GLN A 493 39.92 -33.57 7.75
C GLN A 493 40.76 -34.71 7.20
N ARG A 494 42.03 -34.44 6.86
CA ARG A 494 42.94 -35.48 6.36
C ARG A 494 43.15 -36.56 7.42
N LYS A 495 43.43 -36.16 8.66
CA LYS A 495 43.64 -37.11 9.77
C LYS A 495 42.41 -37.96 10.03
N TYR A 496 41.22 -37.38 9.97
CA TYR A 496 39.95 -38.09 10.13
C TYR A 496 39.71 -39.08 8.98
N PHE A 497 39.90 -38.63 7.73
CA PHE A 497 39.80 -39.50 6.56
C PHE A 497 40.78 -40.68 6.65
N GLU A 498 42.03 -40.42 7.03
CA GLU A 498 43.06 -41.45 7.16
C GLU A 498 42.71 -42.50 8.24
N SER A 499 42.13 -42.08 9.37
CA SER A 499 41.72 -42.99 10.44
C SER A 499 40.40 -43.72 10.16
N HIS A 500 39.60 -43.25 9.19
CA HIS A 500 38.30 -43.81 8.83
C HIS A 500 38.22 -44.25 7.37
N ARG A 501 39.36 -44.53 6.71
CA ARG A 501 39.41 -44.87 5.27
C ARG A 501 38.43 -45.97 4.87
N GLU A 502 38.23 -46.95 5.75
CA GLU A 502 37.33 -48.07 5.56
C GLU A 502 35.86 -47.63 5.40
N SER A 503 35.44 -46.56 6.07
CA SER A 503 34.10 -45.98 5.96
C SER A 503 33.88 -45.17 4.68
N TYR A 504 34.97 -44.83 3.97
CA TYR A 504 34.93 -44.09 2.71
C TYR A 504 35.29 -44.94 1.50
N LYS A 505 35.20 -46.28 1.64
CA LYS A 505 35.29 -47.18 0.50
C LYS A 505 34.11 -46.93 -0.41
N ALA A 506 34.41 -46.51 -1.63
CA ALA A 506 33.48 -46.65 -2.72
C ALA A 506 33.07 -48.13 -2.82
N GLY A 507 31.78 -48.43 -2.71
CA GLY A 507 31.25 -49.76 -3.05
C GLY A 507 31.42 -50.05 -4.55
N ASP A 508 30.74 -51.09 -5.04
CA ASP A 508 30.77 -51.42 -6.47
C ASP A 508 30.41 -50.20 -7.32
N ARG A 509 31.36 -49.81 -8.17
CA ARG A 509 31.16 -48.72 -9.13
C ARG A 509 31.07 -49.31 -10.52
N VAL A 510 30.05 -48.89 -11.25
CA VAL A 510 29.95 -49.11 -12.69
C VAL A 510 30.51 -47.88 -13.40
N GLU A 511 31.37 -48.10 -14.38
CA GLU A 511 31.74 -47.04 -15.32
C GLU A 511 30.60 -46.91 -16.34
N GLY A 512 29.76 -45.89 -16.15
CA GLY A 512 28.69 -45.55 -17.08
C GLY A 512 29.13 -44.46 -18.06
N ARG A 513 28.74 -44.59 -19.33
CA ARG A 513 28.89 -43.52 -20.34
C ARG A 513 27.50 -43.03 -20.73
N ILE A 514 27.30 -41.72 -20.70
CA ILE A 514 26.05 -41.09 -21.14
C ILE A 514 26.28 -40.52 -22.53
N PHE A 515 25.43 -40.91 -23.48
CA PHE A 515 25.40 -40.38 -24.84
C PHE A 515 24.12 -39.58 -25.03
N SER A 516 24.23 -38.43 -25.71
CA SER A 516 23.09 -37.60 -26.06
C SER A 516 23.20 -37.09 -27.49
N SER A 517 22.08 -37.06 -28.19
CA SER A 517 21.94 -36.41 -29.49
C SER A 517 20.60 -35.66 -29.57
N LYS A 518 20.54 -34.63 -30.42
CA LYS A 518 19.31 -33.93 -30.78
C LYS A 518 18.48 -34.72 -31.80
N GLU A 519 19.10 -35.64 -32.53
CA GLU A 519 18.46 -36.44 -33.57
C GLU A 519 18.13 -37.83 -33.03
N LYS A 520 16.83 -38.18 -33.03
CA LYS A 520 16.35 -39.49 -32.52
C LYS A 520 17.00 -40.67 -33.26
N VAL A 521 17.22 -40.52 -34.57
CA VAL A 521 17.79 -41.54 -35.45
C VAL A 521 19.21 -41.92 -35.03
N GLU A 522 20.02 -40.96 -34.56
CA GLU A 522 21.38 -41.22 -34.10
C GLU A 522 21.39 -42.03 -32.80
N MET A 523 20.44 -41.77 -31.89
CA MET A 523 20.30 -42.53 -30.64
C MET A 523 19.80 -43.95 -30.87
N GLU A 524 18.92 -44.16 -31.86
CA GLU A 524 18.44 -45.49 -32.24
C GLU A 524 19.55 -46.33 -32.87
N GLU A 525 20.37 -45.76 -33.76
CA GLU A 525 21.51 -46.47 -34.33
C GLU A 525 22.59 -46.77 -33.28
N LEU A 526 22.86 -45.83 -32.37
CA LEU A 526 23.79 -46.06 -31.25
C LEU A 526 23.32 -47.20 -30.35
N ARG A 527 22.02 -47.25 -29.99
CA ARG A 527 21.43 -48.35 -29.23
C ARG A 527 21.63 -49.68 -29.96
N ARG A 528 21.33 -49.72 -31.26
CA ARG A 528 21.47 -50.94 -32.08
C ARG A 528 22.91 -51.45 -32.10
N ARG A 529 23.90 -50.56 -32.22
CA ARG A 529 25.33 -50.91 -32.18
C ARG A 529 25.75 -51.48 -30.83
N ILE A 530 25.30 -50.86 -29.73
CA ILE A 530 25.57 -51.35 -28.36
C ILE A 530 24.96 -52.75 -28.15
N GLU A 531 23.72 -52.97 -28.59
CA GLU A 531 23.04 -54.28 -28.48
C GLU A 531 23.73 -55.38 -29.30
N LEU A 532 24.42 -55.03 -30.38
CA LEU A 532 25.21 -55.95 -31.20
C LEU A 532 26.63 -56.20 -30.65
N GLY A 533 26.98 -55.64 -29.49
CA GLY A 533 28.27 -55.86 -28.83
C GLY A 533 29.41 -55.00 -29.36
N ASP A 534 29.11 -53.91 -30.07
CA ASP A 534 30.12 -52.93 -30.50
C ASP A 534 30.72 -52.21 -29.28
N SER A 535 32.05 -52.23 -29.15
CA SER A 535 32.75 -51.63 -28.01
C SER A 535 32.83 -50.09 -28.02
N LEU A 536 32.27 -49.43 -29.05
CA LEU A 536 32.20 -47.97 -29.26
C LEU A 536 33.49 -47.23 -28.86
N THR A 537 34.30 -46.89 -29.85
CA THR A 537 35.56 -46.16 -29.60
C THR A 537 35.33 -44.66 -29.51
N PHE A 538 36.32 -43.93 -28.98
CA PHE A 538 36.29 -42.46 -28.93
C PHE A 538 36.18 -41.80 -30.32
N LYS A 539 36.45 -42.54 -31.41
CA LYS A 539 36.25 -42.06 -32.78
C LYS A 539 34.79 -42.13 -33.24
N ASP A 540 33.96 -42.93 -32.56
CA ASP A 540 32.54 -43.09 -32.84
C ASP A 540 31.68 -42.01 -32.16
N CYS A 541 32.28 -41.16 -31.32
CA CYS A 541 31.57 -40.17 -30.51
C CYS A 541 32.36 -38.85 -30.48
N VAL A 542 31.73 -37.73 -30.80
CA VAL A 542 32.33 -36.41 -30.61
C VAL A 542 32.13 -35.99 -29.14
N PRO A 543 33.19 -35.64 -28.38
CA PRO A 543 33.04 -35.20 -26.99
C PRO A 543 32.17 -33.94 -26.88
N TYR A 544 31.29 -33.94 -25.89
CA TYR A 544 30.47 -32.77 -25.57
C TYR A 544 31.39 -31.59 -25.17
N GLY A 545 31.36 -30.50 -25.93
CA GLY A 545 32.19 -29.31 -25.71
C GLY A 545 33.28 -29.03 -26.76
N GLN A 546 33.42 -29.85 -27.81
CA GLN A 546 34.33 -29.59 -28.95
C GLN A 546 33.62 -29.34 -30.29
N ARG A 547 32.39 -28.81 -30.27
CA ARG A 547 31.87 -28.05 -31.42
C ARG A 547 32.25 -26.59 -31.20
N LEU A 548 33.31 -26.14 -31.87
CA LEU A 548 33.52 -24.72 -32.16
C LEU A 548 32.69 -24.35 -33.39
#